data_AF-A0AA92JU26-F1
#
_entry.id   AF-A0AA92JU26-F1
#
_cell.length_a   1.000
_cell.length_b   1.000
_cell.length_c   1.000
_cell.angle_alpha   90.00
_cell.angle_beta   90.00
_cell.angle_gamma   90.00
#
_symmetry.space_group_name_H-M   'P 1'
#
loop_
_entity.id
_entity.type
_entity.pdbx_description
1 polymer ?
#
loop_
_entity_poly.entity_id
_entity_poly.type
_entity_poly.pdbx_seq_one_letter_code
_entity_poly.pdbx_strand_id
1 'polypeptide(L)'
;MNDIAREPVLGGAPAPAAPQPLRVRFCGSGSEYFRIWIVNLLLTIVTLGIYSAWAKVRTLQYFYRNTQLGGASFDYHGSPTAILKGRAIIFVLALAFNLSGHESPMLTLLLLAAIGLVFPWLLVRSLRFRMANSSYRGLRFAFTGKDAEAYKVFLLWPVLTACTFYLLAPFAHQRFKQYQHRNTRFGTAQFDFSATAGNFYGVYLRTFGLALLAMVAIGALIGGLGLSMAAGAGPADKYIIFFLVGALGYASMLFLGPYFMARLQNVVWNHTTLGAHRFKSEVSARKLFWIYISNAALLLVTLGLFMPFAKVRLARYKLESVTLLAAGSLDTFVAGESTRVGALGDAAVDWYDIDIAL
;
A
#
# COMPACT_ATOMS: atom_id res chain seq x y z
N MET A 1 -32.35 -42.40 -53.36
CA MET A 1 -30.89 -42.22 -53.23
C MET A 1 -30.59 -40.84 -53.81
N ASN A 2 -30.19 -39.78 -53.09
CA ASN A 2 -29.50 -39.65 -51.82
C ASN A 2 -30.12 -38.50 -51.02
N ASP A 3 -30.43 -38.77 -49.75
CA ASP A 3 -30.75 -37.76 -48.75
C ASP A 3 -29.49 -37.61 -47.89
N ILE A 4 -28.70 -36.56 -48.14
CA ILE A 4 -27.48 -36.29 -47.38
C ILE A 4 -27.87 -35.52 -46.13
N ALA A 5 -27.84 -36.23 -45.00
CA ALA A 5 -28.01 -35.68 -43.67
C ALA A 5 -27.01 -34.54 -43.40
N ARG A 6 -27.53 -33.35 -43.06
CA ARG A 6 -26.73 -32.26 -42.49
C ARG A 6 -26.43 -32.60 -41.04
N GLU A 7 -25.16 -32.81 -40.71
CA GLU A 7 -24.71 -32.86 -39.33
C GLU A 7 -24.96 -31.51 -38.63
N PRO A 8 -25.44 -31.51 -37.37
CA PRO A 8 -25.54 -30.29 -36.59
C PRO A 8 -24.14 -29.83 -36.22
N VAL A 9 -23.75 -28.64 -36.71
CA VAL A 9 -22.52 -27.95 -36.30
C VAL A 9 -22.54 -27.82 -34.78
N LEU A 10 -21.66 -28.57 -34.12
CA LEU A 10 -21.40 -28.48 -32.68
C LEU A 10 -21.20 -27.00 -32.32
N GLY A 11 -22.08 -26.49 -31.46
CA GLY A 11 -22.02 -25.12 -30.96
C GLY A 11 -20.63 -24.82 -30.43
N GLY A 12 -19.93 -23.90 -31.10
CA GLY A 12 -18.67 -23.37 -30.62
C GLY A 12 -18.85 -22.84 -29.20
N ALA A 13 -17.90 -23.15 -28.31
CA ALA A 13 -17.87 -22.60 -26.97
C ALA A 13 -18.12 -21.08 -27.04
N PRO A 14 -19.02 -20.52 -26.22
CA PRO A 14 -19.33 -19.10 -26.26
C PRO A 14 -18.03 -18.31 -26.16
N ALA A 15 -17.83 -17.37 -27.10
CA ALA A 15 -16.68 -16.48 -27.09
C ALA A 15 -16.54 -15.87 -25.69
N PRO A 16 -15.32 -15.81 -25.11
CA PRO A 16 -15.14 -15.30 -23.76
C PRO A 16 -15.77 -13.92 -23.66
N ALA A 17 -16.75 -13.79 -22.76
CA ALA A 17 -17.51 -12.55 -22.59
C ALA A 17 -16.54 -11.38 -22.41
N ALA A 18 -16.77 -10.29 -23.13
CA ALA A 18 -15.90 -9.11 -23.08
C ALA A 18 -15.75 -8.66 -21.60
N PRO A 19 -14.53 -8.38 -21.12
CA PRO A 19 -14.30 -8.04 -19.72
C PRO A 19 -15.15 -6.83 -19.31
N GLN A 20 -15.96 -6.97 -18.27
CA GLN A 20 -16.80 -5.87 -17.78
C GLN A 20 -15.98 -4.94 -16.88
N PRO A 21 -15.86 -3.64 -17.20
CA PRO A 21 -15.10 -2.70 -16.38
C PRO A 21 -15.88 -2.30 -15.12
N LEU A 22 -15.44 -2.80 -13.96
CA LEU A 22 -15.98 -2.44 -12.66
C LEU A 22 -15.04 -1.44 -11.97
N ARG A 23 -15.43 -0.15 -11.96
CA ARG A 23 -14.67 0.90 -11.27
C ARG A 23 -14.79 0.75 -9.76
N VAL A 24 -13.68 0.93 -9.06
CA VAL A 24 -13.70 1.10 -7.60
C VAL A 24 -14.27 2.49 -7.30
N ARG A 25 -15.23 2.59 -6.39
CA ARG A 25 -15.84 3.86 -5.96
C ARG A 25 -15.54 4.11 -4.49
N PHE A 26 -15.23 5.36 -4.13
CA PHE A 26 -15.04 5.73 -2.73
C PHE A 26 -16.09 6.74 -2.26
N CYS A 27 -17.03 6.29 -1.46
CA CYS A 27 -18.21 7.06 -1.01
C CYS A 27 -17.95 7.91 0.24
N GLY A 28 -16.77 7.81 0.87
CA GLY A 28 -16.47 8.49 2.12
C GLY A 28 -16.36 10.01 1.99
N SER A 29 -16.78 10.72 3.03
CA SER A 29 -16.74 12.18 3.15
C SER A 29 -15.66 12.66 4.11
N GLY A 30 -15.04 13.80 3.78
CA GLY A 30 -14.02 14.43 4.63
C GLY A 30 -14.58 14.88 5.99
N SER A 31 -15.81 15.41 6.02
CA SER A 31 -16.44 15.91 7.25
C SER A 31 -16.85 14.78 8.19
N GLU A 32 -17.36 13.68 7.65
CA GLU A 32 -17.69 12.48 8.41
C GLU A 32 -16.43 11.85 9.00
N TYR A 33 -15.38 11.70 8.20
CA TYR A 33 -14.10 11.19 8.68
C TYR A 33 -13.43 12.13 9.70
N PHE A 34 -13.57 13.46 9.55
CA PHE A 34 -13.07 14.43 10.53
C PHE A 34 -13.68 14.22 11.91
N ARG A 35 -15.00 14.00 12.00
CA ARG A 35 -15.68 13.71 13.29
C ARG A 35 -15.15 12.44 13.95
N ILE A 36 -14.90 11.39 13.17
CA ILE A 36 -14.30 10.16 13.69
C ILE A 36 -12.86 10.42 14.16
N TRP A 37 -12.08 11.13 13.34
CA TRP A 37 -10.68 11.39 13.59
C TRP A 37 -10.45 12.26 14.83
N ILE A 38 -11.22 13.34 15.03
CA ILE A 38 -11.03 14.25 16.17
C ILE A 38 -11.33 13.54 17.50
N VAL A 39 -12.41 12.76 17.57
CA VAL A 39 -12.75 11.95 18.75
C VAL A 39 -11.65 10.93 19.03
N ASN A 40 -11.17 10.25 17.99
CA ASN A 40 -10.07 9.29 18.12
C ASN A 40 -8.77 9.95 18.58
N LEU A 41 -8.46 11.16 18.10
CA LEU A 41 -7.28 11.92 18.51
C LEU A 41 -7.35 12.27 19.98
N LEU A 42 -8.47 12.86 20.44
CA LEU A 42 -8.67 13.25 21.83
C LEU A 42 -8.55 12.04 22.77
N LEU A 43 -9.23 10.93 22.44
CA LEU A 43 -9.15 9.70 23.23
C LEU A 43 -7.73 9.11 23.22
N THR A 44 -7.00 9.20 22.10
CA THR A 44 -5.60 8.75 22.05
C THR A 44 -4.70 9.57 22.95
N ILE A 45 -4.89 10.89 23.01
CA ILE A 45 -4.11 11.78 23.89
C ILE A 45 -4.44 11.48 25.36
N VAL A 46 -5.72 11.47 25.73
CA VAL A 46 -6.16 11.24 27.12
C VAL A 46 -5.74 9.88 27.65
N THR A 47 -5.64 8.86 26.79
CA THR A 47 -5.20 7.50 27.17
C THR A 47 -3.70 7.25 26.95
N LEU A 48 -2.90 8.31 26.76
CA LEU A 48 -1.45 8.22 26.54
C LEU A 48 -1.06 7.22 25.43
N GLY A 49 -1.84 7.18 24.35
CA GLY A 49 -1.59 6.33 23.19
C GLY A 49 -2.29 4.98 23.20
N ILE A 50 -2.86 4.52 24.31
CA ILE A 50 -3.52 3.20 24.41
C ILE A 50 -4.70 3.11 23.44
N TYR A 51 -5.58 4.13 23.41
CA TYR A 51 -6.76 4.17 22.54
C TYR A 51 -6.42 4.15 21.04
N SER A 52 -5.16 4.40 20.65
CA SER A 52 -4.75 4.40 19.24
C SER A 52 -5.02 3.05 18.53
N ALA A 53 -5.18 1.96 19.28
CA ALA A 53 -5.52 0.65 18.71
C ALA A 53 -6.97 0.62 18.20
N TRP A 54 -7.92 1.12 18.99
CA TRP A 54 -9.32 1.32 18.62
C TRP A 54 -9.46 2.37 17.51
N ALA A 55 -8.72 3.48 17.61
CA ALA A 55 -8.69 4.50 16.58
C ALA A 55 -8.27 3.93 15.20
N LYS A 56 -7.28 3.02 15.19
CA LYS A 56 -6.83 2.33 13.96
C LYS A 56 -7.92 1.45 13.37
N VAL A 57 -8.62 0.66 14.18
CA VAL A 57 -9.73 -0.20 13.73
C VAL A 57 -10.87 0.64 13.15
N ARG A 58 -11.33 1.67 13.89
CA ARG A 58 -12.41 2.57 13.42
C ARG A 58 -12.04 3.26 12.10
N THR A 59 -10.78 3.66 11.95
CA THR A 59 -10.27 4.23 10.70
C THR A 59 -10.32 3.20 9.56
N LEU A 60 -9.86 1.97 9.78
CA LEU A 60 -9.91 0.93 8.75
C LEU A 60 -11.34 0.57 8.35
N GLN A 61 -12.24 0.40 9.32
CA GLN A 61 -13.66 0.18 9.07
C GLN A 61 -14.26 1.30 8.22
N TYR A 62 -13.95 2.56 8.54
CA TYR A 62 -14.42 3.71 7.77
C TYR A 62 -13.99 3.63 6.29
N PHE A 63 -12.70 3.42 6.02
CA PHE A 63 -12.21 3.38 4.65
C PHE A 63 -12.68 2.14 3.88
N TYR A 64 -12.78 0.98 4.53
CA TYR A 64 -13.24 -0.26 3.88
C TYR A 64 -14.72 -0.16 3.49
N ARG A 65 -15.59 0.24 4.43
CA ARG A 65 -17.04 0.36 4.19
C ARG A 65 -17.39 1.40 3.15
N ASN A 66 -16.57 2.43 3.04
CA ASN A 66 -16.70 3.47 2.02
C ASN A 66 -16.00 3.13 0.69
N THR A 67 -15.29 2.01 0.59
CA THR A 67 -14.74 1.51 -0.68
C THR A 67 -15.70 0.49 -1.26
N GLN A 68 -16.14 0.70 -2.49
CA GLN A 68 -17.10 -0.16 -3.18
C GLN A 68 -16.53 -0.66 -4.50
N LEU A 69 -16.89 -1.89 -4.85
CA LEU A 69 -16.60 -2.51 -6.13
C LEU A 69 -17.84 -3.30 -6.55
N GLY A 70 -18.34 -3.13 -7.78
CA GLY A 70 -19.52 -3.85 -8.27
C GLY A 70 -20.75 -3.73 -7.35
N GLY A 71 -20.98 -2.55 -6.78
CA GLY A 71 -22.12 -2.25 -5.91
C GLY A 71 -22.03 -2.74 -4.46
N ALA A 72 -21.03 -3.56 -4.11
CA ALA A 72 -20.81 -4.03 -2.74
C ALA A 72 -19.63 -3.31 -2.09
N SER A 73 -19.71 -3.10 -0.77
CA SER A 73 -18.62 -2.51 0.02
C SER A 73 -17.67 -3.58 0.57
N PHE A 74 -16.44 -3.17 0.86
CA PHE A 74 -15.52 -3.95 1.68
C PHE A 74 -15.84 -3.77 3.17
N ASP A 75 -15.41 -4.70 4.02
CA ASP A 75 -15.51 -4.53 5.48
C ASP A 75 -14.24 -5.02 6.20
N TYR A 76 -14.04 -4.49 7.41
CA TYR A 76 -12.89 -4.79 8.25
C TYR A 76 -13.31 -5.22 9.67
N HIS A 77 -12.89 -6.43 10.06
CA HIS A 77 -13.32 -7.13 11.28
C HIS A 77 -12.23 -7.23 12.37
N GLY A 78 -11.13 -6.49 12.21
CA GLY A 78 -9.98 -6.63 13.09
C GLY A 78 -10.24 -6.17 14.53
N SER A 79 -9.84 -6.98 15.51
CA SER A 79 -10.00 -6.64 16.92
C SER A 79 -8.95 -5.61 17.37
N PRO A 80 -9.37 -4.55 18.10
CA PRO A 80 -8.44 -3.53 18.59
C PRO A 80 -7.52 -4.08 19.68
N THR A 81 -7.99 -5.04 20.48
CA THR A 81 -7.20 -5.68 21.55
C THR A 81 -6.02 -6.49 21.00
N ALA A 82 -6.18 -7.20 19.88
CA ALA A 82 -5.07 -7.88 19.22
C ALA A 82 -4.00 -6.89 18.74
N ILE A 83 -4.42 -5.73 18.20
CA ILE A 83 -3.49 -4.66 17.79
C ILE A 83 -2.75 -4.08 19.01
N LEU A 84 -3.44 -3.94 20.14
CA LEU A 84 -2.83 -3.45 21.38
C LEU A 84 -1.77 -4.45 21.91
N LYS A 85 -2.08 -5.75 21.95
CA LYS A 85 -1.13 -6.80 22.34
C LYS A 85 0.15 -6.76 21.49
N GLY A 86 0.01 -6.69 20.16
CA GLY A 86 1.17 -6.59 19.27
C GLY A 86 2.01 -5.33 19.50
N ARG A 87 1.38 -4.19 19.84
CA ARG A 87 2.10 -2.96 20.21
C ARG A 87 2.79 -3.05 21.56
N ALA A 88 2.18 -3.73 22.54
CA ALA A 88 2.80 -3.97 23.84
C ALA A 88 4.08 -4.80 23.67
N ILE A 89 4.07 -5.85 22.84
CA ILE A 89 5.28 -6.62 22.50
C ILE A 89 6.35 -5.71 21.90
N ILE A 90 6.00 -4.91 20.89
CA ILE A 90 6.96 -3.98 20.26
C ILE A 90 7.50 -2.96 21.29
N PHE A 91 6.65 -2.46 22.18
CA PHE A 91 7.06 -1.51 23.22
C PHE A 91 8.05 -2.14 24.20
N VAL A 92 7.80 -3.36 24.66
CA VAL A 92 8.72 -4.12 25.53
C VAL A 92 10.04 -4.39 24.82
N LEU A 93 10.01 -4.80 23.55
CA LEU A 93 11.23 -5.01 22.76
C LEU A 93 12.02 -3.71 22.58
N ALA A 94 11.35 -2.59 22.31
CA ALA A 94 11.98 -1.28 22.17
C ALA A 94 12.59 -0.79 23.50
N LEU A 95 11.90 -1.02 24.62
CA LEU A 95 12.41 -0.69 25.96
C LEU A 95 13.64 -1.54 26.29
N ALA A 96 13.59 -2.85 26.07
CA ALA A 96 14.72 -3.75 26.27
C ALA A 96 15.93 -3.34 25.41
N PHE A 97 15.68 -2.99 24.13
CA PHE A 97 16.72 -2.48 23.24
C PHE A 97 17.34 -1.17 23.76
N ASN A 98 16.51 -0.22 24.20
CA ASN A 98 17.00 1.05 24.73
C ASN A 98 17.83 0.87 26.02
N LEU A 99 17.36 0.04 26.95
CA LEU A 99 18.08 -0.25 28.20
C LEU A 99 19.40 -0.98 27.95
N SER A 100 19.46 -1.87 26.96
CA SER A 100 20.70 -2.62 26.66
C SER A 100 21.89 -1.74 26.31
N GLY A 101 21.65 -0.56 25.73
CA GLY A 101 22.68 0.39 25.34
C GLY A 101 23.43 1.00 26.52
N HIS A 102 22.82 1.00 27.71
CA HIS A 102 23.46 1.46 28.94
C HIS A 102 24.35 0.38 29.58
N GLU A 103 24.08 -0.90 29.30
CA GLU A 103 24.78 -2.04 29.90
C GLU A 103 26.02 -2.45 29.10
N SER A 104 25.85 -2.79 27.81
CA SER A 104 26.99 -3.09 26.94
C SER A 104 26.63 -2.98 25.45
N PRO A 105 27.55 -2.45 24.61
CA PRO A 105 27.35 -2.41 23.16
C PRO A 105 27.11 -3.80 22.54
N MET A 106 27.70 -4.86 23.11
CA MET A 106 27.53 -6.22 22.61
C MET A 106 26.11 -6.74 22.85
N LEU A 107 25.52 -6.49 24.02
CA LEU A 107 24.13 -6.85 24.30
C LEU A 107 23.17 -6.14 23.35
N THR A 108 23.41 -4.85 23.05
CA THR A 108 22.63 -4.10 22.07
C THR A 108 22.69 -4.72 20.68
N LEU A 109 23.87 -5.14 20.23
CA LEU A 109 24.03 -5.81 18.94
C LEU A 109 23.31 -7.16 18.89
N LEU A 110 23.39 -7.94 19.96
CA LEU A 110 22.69 -9.22 20.08
C LEU A 110 21.17 -9.04 20.07
N LEU A 111 20.64 -8.05 20.79
CA LEU A 111 19.21 -7.73 20.76
C LEU A 111 18.77 -7.19 19.40
N LEU A 112 19.58 -6.37 18.74
CA LEU A 112 19.30 -5.92 17.38
C LEU A 112 19.17 -7.10 16.41
N ALA A 113 20.11 -8.05 16.49
CA ALA A 113 20.09 -9.26 15.67
C ALA A 113 18.85 -10.12 15.98
N ALA A 114 18.51 -10.31 17.27
CA ALA A 114 17.31 -11.04 17.68
C ALA A 114 16.02 -10.39 17.16
N ILE A 115 15.89 -9.06 17.30
CA ILE A 115 14.74 -8.31 16.75
C ILE A 115 14.70 -8.45 15.22
N GLY A 116 15.84 -8.33 14.54
CA GLY A 116 15.95 -8.53 13.09
C GLY A 116 15.50 -9.92 12.64
N LEU A 117 15.77 -10.97 13.42
CA LEU A 117 15.33 -12.34 13.15
C LEU A 117 13.83 -12.56 13.44
N VAL A 118 13.27 -11.90 14.45
CA VAL A 118 11.84 -12.00 14.78
C VAL A 118 10.97 -11.16 13.83
N PHE A 119 11.52 -10.08 13.27
CA PHE A 119 10.77 -9.10 12.48
C PHE A 119 10.06 -9.68 11.23
N PRO A 120 10.67 -10.54 10.38
CA PRO A 120 9.98 -11.18 9.28
C PRO A 120 8.76 -11.99 9.70
N TRP A 121 8.87 -12.74 10.81
CA TRP A 121 7.77 -13.53 11.35
C TRP A 121 6.61 -12.64 11.81
N LEU A 122 6.89 -11.54 12.52
CA LEU A 122 5.89 -10.55 12.93
C LEU A 122 5.18 -9.92 11.72
N LEU A 123 5.91 -9.61 10.65
CA LEU A 123 5.32 -9.07 9.42
C LEU A 123 4.36 -10.06 8.77
N VAL A 124 4.70 -11.35 8.72
CA VAL A 124 3.77 -12.39 8.19
C VAL A 124 2.52 -12.48 9.04
N ARG A 125 2.65 -12.50 10.37
CA ARG A 125 1.48 -12.49 11.29
C ARG A 125 0.63 -11.24 11.08
N SER A 126 1.24 -10.07 10.86
CA SER A 126 0.51 -8.84 10.52
C SER A 126 -0.24 -8.92 9.20
N LEU A 127 0.35 -9.54 8.16
CA LEU A 127 -0.30 -9.76 6.87
C LEU A 127 -1.46 -10.77 7.00
N ARG A 128 -1.25 -11.90 7.68
CA ARG A 128 -2.31 -12.89 7.98
C ARG A 128 -3.47 -12.26 8.72
N PHE A 129 -3.19 -11.55 9.81
CA PHE A 129 -4.20 -10.84 10.59
C PHE A 129 -4.98 -9.84 9.73
N ARG A 130 -4.29 -9.04 8.90
CA ARG A 130 -4.96 -8.05 8.03
C ARG A 130 -5.90 -8.73 7.05
N MET A 131 -5.43 -9.74 6.31
CA MET A 131 -6.24 -10.36 5.27
C MET A 131 -7.41 -11.16 5.86
N ALA A 132 -7.19 -11.90 6.94
CA ALA A 132 -8.25 -12.63 7.65
C ALA A 132 -9.36 -11.71 8.19
N ASN A 133 -9.04 -10.45 8.46
CA ASN A 133 -9.99 -9.45 8.92
C ASN A 133 -10.51 -8.53 7.81
N SER A 134 -10.08 -8.71 6.56
CA SER A 134 -10.61 -8.01 5.40
C SER A 134 -11.66 -8.89 4.73
N SER A 135 -12.78 -8.30 4.31
CA SER A 135 -13.83 -9.03 3.61
C SER A 135 -14.46 -8.21 2.49
N TYR A 136 -15.07 -8.91 1.54
CA TYR A 136 -15.88 -8.35 0.46
C TYR A 136 -17.01 -9.32 0.15
N ARG A 137 -18.26 -8.84 0.06
CA ARG A 137 -19.47 -9.67 -0.11
C ARG A 137 -19.54 -10.86 0.88
N GLY A 138 -19.21 -10.61 2.14
CA GLY A 138 -19.24 -11.63 3.22
C GLY A 138 -18.07 -12.63 3.22
N LEU A 139 -17.28 -12.69 2.15
CA LEU A 139 -16.14 -13.60 2.04
C LEU A 139 -14.85 -12.92 2.53
N ARG A 140 -14.06 -13.61 3.36
CA ARG A 140 -12.80 -13.11 3.91
C ARG A 140 -11.64 -13.35 2.95
N PHE A 141 -10.68 -12.43 2.94
CA PHE A 141 -9.39 -12.66 2.32
C PHE A 141 -8.54 -13.57 3.21
N ALA A 142 -7.53 -14.22 2.64
CA ALA A 142 -6.56 -14.98 3.41
C ALA A 142 -5.16 -14.77 2.87
N PHE A 143 -4.17 -14.87 3.77
CA PHE A 143 -2.76 -14.80 3.42
C PHE A 143 -2.07 -16.14 3.73
N THR A 144 -1.49 -16.76 2.72
CA THR A 144 -0.93 -18.14 2.77
C THR A 144 0.60 -18.17 2.64
N GLY A 145 1.27 -17.03 2.87
CA GLY A 145 2.72 -16.93 2.73
C GLY A 145 3.47 -17.76 3.76
N LYS A 146 4.53 -18.44 3.32
CA LYS A 146 5.38 -19.28 4.16
C LYS A 146 6.39 -18.43 4.91
N ASP A 147 6.61 -18.74 6.19
CA ASP A 147 7.51 -17.98 7.06
C ASP A 147 8.94 -17.99 6.52
N ALA A 148 9.43 -19.13 5.99
CA ALA A 148 10.77 -19.24 5.39
C ALA A 148 10.99 -18.30 4.19
N GLU A 149 9.98 -18.09 3.34
CA GLU A 149 10.07 -17.15 2.22
C GLU A 149 10.12 -15.71 2.72
N ALA A 150 9.40 -15.41 3.80
CA ALA A 150 9.38 -14.09 4.42
C ALA A 150 10.76 -13.63 4.91
N TYR A 151 11.61 -14.54 5.39
CA TYR A 151 13.00 -14.22 5.75
C TYR A 151 13.81 -13.74 4.54
N LYS A 152 13.60 -14.32 3.36
CA LYS A 152 14.24 -13.83 2.14
C LYS A 152 13.75 -12.42 1.79
N VAL A 153 12.43 -12.20 1.92
CA VAL A 153 11.76 -10.97 1.49
C VAL A 153 12.02 -9.79 2.44
N PHE A 154 11.95 -10.00 3.74
CA PHE A 154 11.98 -8.94 4.74
C PHE A 154 13.31 -8.82 5.49
N LEU A 155 14.24 -9.77 5.34
CA LEU A 155 15.57 -9.71 5.95
C LEU A 155 16.68 -9.74 4.90
N LEU A 156 16.77 -10.81 4.10
CA LEU A 156 17.87 -10.97 3.14
C LEU A 156 17.91 -9.87 2.08
N TRP A 157 16.82 -9.61 1.36
CA TRP A 157 16.83 -8.59 0.30
C TRP A 157 17.06 -7.17 0.81
N PRO A 158 16.49 -6.73 1.96
CA PRO A 158 16.86 -5.45 2.56
C PRO A 158 18.33 -5.33 2.95
N VAL A 159 18.93 -6.37 3.54
CA VAL A 159 20.36 -6.37 3.88
C VAL A 159 21.21 -6.26 2.62
N LEU A 160 20.92 -7.06 1.58
CA LEU A 160 21.61 -6.97 0.29
C LEU A 160 21.40 -5.61 -0.40
N THR A 161 20.24 -4.98 -0.19
CA THR A 161 19.99 -3.62 -0.67
C THR A 161 20.92 -2.61 -0.01
N ALA A 162 21.14 -2.71 1.30
CA ALA A 162 22.09 -1.85 2.00
C ALA A 162 23.54 -2.12 1.52
N CYS A 163 23.95 -3.39 1.40
CA CYS A 163 25.29 -3.76 0.92
C CYS A 163 25.57 -3.34 -0.52
N THR A 164 24.54 -3.12 -1.34
CA THR A 164 24.68 -2.65 -2.73
C THR A 164 24.43 -1.16 -2.89
N PHE A 165 24.52 -0.37 -1.80
CA PHE A 165 24.25 1.07 -1.80
C PHE A 165 22.91 1.41 -2.46
N TYR A 166 21.87 0.64 -2.13
CA TYR A 166 20.50 0.76 -2.65
C TYR A 166 20.30 0.41 -4.13
N LEU A 167 21.31 -0.10 -4.86
CA LEU A 167 21.15 -0.51 -6.25
C LEU A 167 20.13 -1.67 -6.42
N LEU A 168 20.04 -2.57 -5.44
CA LEU A 168 19.04 -3.65 -5.41
C LEU A 168 17.66 -3.23 -4.90
N ALA A 169 17.45 -1.97 -4.49
CA ALA A 169 16.17 -1.53 -3.92
C ALA A 169 14.95 -1.79 -4.84
N PRO A 170 15.02 -1.57 -6.18
CA PRO A 170 13.88 -1.84 -7.05
C PRO A 170 13.54 -3.34 -7.12
N PHE A 171 14.57 -4.20 -7.13
CA PHE A 171 14.41 -5.65 -7.09
C PHE A 171 13.80 -6.11 -5.77
N ALA A 172 14.34 -5.66 -4.64
CA ALA A 172 13.82 -5.99 -3.31
C ALA A 172 12.35 -5.55 -3.14
N HIS A 173 12.00 -4.36 -3.64
CA HIS A 173 10.63 -3.86 -3.63
C HIS A 173 9.69 -4.69 -4.52
N GLN A 174 10.16 -5.13 -5.69
CA GLN A 174 9.39 -6.04 -6.53
C GLN A 174 9.13 -7.38 -5.83
N ARG A 175 10.15 -7.97 -5.18
CA ARG A 175 10.00 -9.23 -4.41
C ARG A 175 9.05 -9.09 -3.24
N PHE A 176 9.10 -7.95 -2.55
CA PHE A 176 8.14 -7.61 -1.50
C PHE A 176 6.70 -7.60 -2.03
N LYS A 177 6.46 -6.95 -3.18
CA LYS A 177 5.12 -6.90 -3.79
C LYS A 177 4.67 -8.26 -4.32
N GLN A 178 5.57 -8.99 -4.95
CA GLN A 178 5.29 -10.35 -5.41
C GLN A 178 4.87 -11.25 -4.25
N TYR A 179 5.61 -11.22 -3.13
CA TYR A 179 5.28 -12.00 -1.93
C TYR A 179 3.91 -11.62 -1.35
N GLN A 180 3.59 -10.33 -1.26
CA GLN A 180 2.29 -9.87 -0.75
C GLN A 180 1.12 -10.34 -1.61
N HIS A 181 1.23 -10.19 -2.93
CA HIS A 181 0.13 -10.46 -3.85
C HIS A 181 -0.03 -11.97 -4.09
N ARG A 182 1.05 -12.70 -4.43
CA ARG A 182 0.97 -14.15 -4.71
C ARG A 182 0.50 -14.97 -3.52
N ASN A 183 0.77 -14.51 -2.31
CA ASN A 183 0.34 -15.20 -1.11
C ASN A 183 -1.00 -14.69 -0.56
N THR A 184 -1.76 -13.90 -1.34
CA THR A 184 -3.12 -13.49 -1.00
C THR A 184 -4.13 -14.29 -1.82
N ARG A 185 -5.23 -14.69 -1.18
CA ARG A 185 -6.40 -15.28 -1.85
C ARG A 185 -7.70 -14.62 -1.41
N PHE A 186 -8.72 -14.72 -2.27
CA PHE A 186 -10.10 -14.34 -2.00
C PHE A 186 -10.99 -15.55 -2.33
N GLY A 187 -11.53 -16.21 -1.31
CA GLY A 187 -12.11 -17.55 -1.45
C GLY A 187 -11.07 -18.55 -1.98
N THR A 188 -11.45 -19.25 -3.04
CA THR A 188 -10.59 -20.21 -3.75
C THR A 188 -9.66 -19.54 -4.77
N ALA A 189 -9.88 -18.27 -5.11
CA ALA A 189 -9.09 -17.58 -6.12
C ALA A 189 -7.84 -16.92 -5.54
N GLN A 190 -6.70 -17.19 -6.17
CA GLN A 190 -5.41 -16.62 -5.79
C GLN A 190 -5.14 -15.34 -6.56
N PHE A 191 -4.52 -14.37 -5.89
CA PHE A 191 -3.93 -13.22 -6.58
C PHE A 191 -2.61 -13.63 -7.22
N ASP A 192 -2.34 -13.13 -8.42
CA ASP A 192 -1.01 -13.25 -9.04
C ASP A 192 -0.43 -11.86 -9.32
N PHE A 193 0.89 -11.83 -9.48
CA PHE A 193 1.69 -10.64 -9.70
C PHE A 193 2.75 -10.89 -10.77
N SER A 194 2.53 -10.32 -11.95
CA SER A 194 3.36 -10.54 -13.14
C SER A 194 4.41 -9.45 -13.39
N ALA A 195 4.51 -8.43 -12.53
CA ALA A 195 5.47 -7.36 -12.74
C ALA A 195 6.90 -7.88 -12.58
N THR A 196 7.74 -7.58 -13.57
CA THR A 196 9.16 -7.94 -13.55
C THR A 196 9.98 -6.94 -12.75
N ALA A 197 11.20 -7.31 -12.36
CA ALA A 197 12.16 -6.38 -11.76
C ALA A 197 12.41 -5.17 -12.68
N GLY A 198 12.48 -5.38 -14.00
CA GLY A 198 12.66 -4.32 -15.00
C GLY A 198 11.58 -3.25 -14.95
N ASN A 199 10.31 -3.62 -14.68
CA ASN A 199 9.23 -2.66 -14.49
C ASN A 199 9.50 -1.72 -13.30
N PHE A 200 10.07 -2.23 -12.20
CA PHE A 200 10.40 -1.44 -11.02
C PHE A 200 11.65 -0.59 -11.27
N TYR A 201 12.72 -1.16 -11.84
CA TYR A 201 13.90 -0.37 -12.24
C TYR A 201 13.52 0.80 -13.15
N GLY A 202 12.62 0.59 -14.12
CA GLY A 202 12.12 1.67 -14.98
C GLY A 202 11.42 2.80 -14.21
N VAL A 203 10.72 2.53 -13.10
CA VAL A 203 10.11 3.58 -12.25
C VAL A 203 11.18 4.32 -11.45
N TYR A 204 12.12 3.59 -10.85
CA TYR A 204 13.18 4.17 -10.04
C TYR A 204 14.12 5.03 -10.87
N LEU A 205 14.59 4.53 -12.02
CA LEU A 205 15.51 5.24 -12.92
C LEU A 205 14.87 6.50 -13.50
N ARG A 206 13.59 6.48 -13.88
CA ARG A 206 12.89 7.69 -14.36
C ARG A 206 12.74 8.74 -13.24
N THR A 207 12.39 8.30 -12.04
CA THR A 207 12.30 9.19 -10.86
C THR A 207 13.67 9.78 -10.52
N PHE A 208 14.72 8.95 -10.53
CA PHE A 208 16.10 9.38 -10.30
C PHE A 208 16.58 10.35 -11.38
N GLY A 209 16.30 10.07 -12.65
CA GLY A 209 16.60 10.97 -13.76
C GLY A 209 15.92 12.33 -13.61
N LEU A 210 14.65 12.37 -13.19
CA LEU A 210 13.96 13.63 -12.88
C LEU A 210 14.60 14.38 -11.70
N ALA A 211 15.05 13.65 -10.67
CA ALA A 211 15.76 14.25 -9.54
C ALA A 211 17.12 14.83 -9.96
N LEU A 212 17.86 14.11 -10.82
CA LEU A 212 19.12 14.57 -11.39
C LEU A 212 18.92 15.82 -12.26
N LEU A 213 17.89 15.84 -13.10
CA LEU A 213 17.53 17.02 -13.90
C LEU A 213 17.19 18.23 -13.02
N ALA A 214 16.43 18.03 -11.93
CA ALA A 214 16.14 19.08 -10.98
C ALA A 214 17.42 19.59 -10.27
N MET A 215 18.32 18.68 -9.89
CA MET A 215 19.60 19.04 -9.27
C MET A 215 20.50 19.82 -10.23
N VAL A 216 20.59 19.43 -11.51
CA VAL A 216 21.34 20.17 -12.52
C VAL A 216 20.74 21.56 -12.73
N ALA A 217 19.41 21.68 -12.81
CA ALA A 217 18.74 22.97 -12.92
C ALA A 217 19.01 23.87 -11.70
N ILE A 218 18.97 23.32 -10.49
CA ILE A 218 19.33 24.02 -9.25
C ILE A 218 20.81 24.44 -9.26
N GLY A 219 21.71 23.55 -9.66
CA GLY A 219 23.14 23.84 -9.78
C GLY A 219 23.43 24.94 -10.79
N ALA A 220 22.72 24.96 -11.92
CA ALA A 220 22.81 26.02 -12.92
C ALA A 220 22.34 27.37 -12.37
N LEU A 221 21.24 27.41 -11.61
CA LEU A 221 20.77 28.63 -10.94
C LEU A 221 21.78 29.14 -9.89
N ILE A 222 22.36 28.23 -9.10
CA ILE A 222 23.39 28.58 -8.11
C ILE A 222 24.67 29.08 -8.80
N GLY A 223 25.10 28.44 -9.89
CA GLY A 223 26.25 28.87 -10.68
C GLY A 223 26.02 30.24 -11.32
N GLY A 224 24.82 30.48 -11.86
CA GLY A 224 24.40 31.77 -12.39
C GLY A 224 24.44 32.88 -11.34
N LEU A 225 24.02 32.59 -10.10
CA LEU A 225 24.17 33.50 -8.96
C LEU A 225 25.64 33.80 -8.65
N GLY A 226 26.51 32.79 -8.68
CA GLY A 226 27.95 32.98 -8.48
C GLY A 226 28.55 33.95 -9.50
N LEU A 227 28.17 33.80 -10.78
CA LEU A 227 28.62 34.68 -11.86
C LEU A 227 28.03 36.09 -11.75
N SER A 228 26.74 36.22 -11.42
CA SER A 228 26.12 37.54 -11.24
C SER A 228 26.77 38.29 -10.08
N MET A 229 27.10 37.61 -8.99
CA MET A 229 27.84 38.18 -7.86
C MET A 229 29.24 38.65 -8.27
N ALA A 230 29.96 37.87 -9.07
CA ALA A 230 31.26 38.26 -9.61
C ALA A 230 31.18 39.49 -10.54
N ALA A 231 30.04 39.69 -11.20
CA ALA A 231 29.77 40.83 -12.08
C ALA A 231 29.23 42.07 -11.35
N GLY A 232 29.16 42.07 -10.02
CA GLY A 232 28.69 43.22 -9.22
C GLY A 232 27.17 43.33 -9.06
N ALA A 233 26.43 42.21 -9.19
CA ALA A 233 24.98 42.18 -8.97
C ALA A 233 24.58 42.70 -7.59
N GLY A 234 23.43 43.38 -7.54
CA GLY A 234 22.93 44.00 -6.32
C GLY A 234 22.33 42.98 -5.33
N PRO A 235 22.01 43.41 -4.09
CA PRO A 235 21.39 42.55 -3.09
C PRO A 235 20.03 41.94 -3.53
N ALA A 236 19.29 42.63 -4.40
CA ALA A 236 18.00 42.16 -4.92
C ALA A 236 18.15 40.85 -5.73
N ASP A 237 19.17 40.77 -6.58
CA ASP A 237 19.43 39.59 -7.42
C ASP A 237 19.74 38.34 -6.57
N LYS A 238 20.42 38.55 -5.43
CA LYS A 238 20.68 37.49 -4.44
C LYS A 238 19.40 36.88 -3.91
N TYR A 239 18.47 37.72 -3.46
CA TYR A 239 17.23 37.27 -2.84
C TYR A 239 16.32 36.58 -3.86
N ILE A 240 16.27 37.10 -5.09
CA ILE A 240 15.48 36.49 -6.18
C ILE A 240 16.02 35.10 -6.49
N ILE A 241 17.34 34.94 -6.72
CA ILE A 241 17.88 33.63 -7.10
C ILE A 241 17.83 32.65 -5.91
N PHE A 242 18.08 33.11 -4.68
CA PHE A 242 17.92 32.27 -3.49
C PHE A 242 16.47 31.76 -3.35
N PHE A 243 15.49 32.64 -3.55
CA PHE A 243 14.08 32.27 -3.57
C PHE A 243 13.78 31.27 -4.69
N LEU A 244 14.28 31.49 -5.92
CA LEU A 244 14.07 30.57 -7.05
C LEU A 244 14.70 29.20 -6.81
N VAL A 245 15.91 29.14 -6.27
CA VAL A 245 16.59 27.89 -5.88
C VAL A 245 15.79 27.16 -4.81
N GLY A 246 15.36 27.86 -3.76
CA GLY A 246 14.53 27.30 -2.69
C GLY A 246 13.18 26.79 -3.21
N ALA A 247 12.51 27.60 -4.03
CA ALA A 247 11.22 27.25 -4.64
C ALA A 247 11.34 26.05 -5.58
N LEU A 248 12.37 26.00 -6.43
CA LEU A 248 12.61 24.88 -7.33
C LEU A 248 13.02 23.61 -6.58
N GLY A 249 13.89 23.72 -5.57
CA GLY A 249 14.26 22.62 -4.68
C GLY A 249 13.05 22.04 -3.96
N TYR A 250 12.21 22.89 -3.38
CA TYR A 250 11.00 22.47 -2.71
C TYR A 250 9.97 21.87 -3.67
N ALA A 251 9.74 22.51 -4.83
CA ALA A 251 8.81 22.01 -5.84
C ALA A 251 9.23 20.65 -6.41
N SER A 252 10.52 20.47 -6.68
CA SER A 252 11.06 19.18 -7.17
C SER A 252 10.93 18.08 -6.12
N MET A 253 11.28 18.35 -4.86
CA MET A 253 11.08 17.42 -3.75
C MET A 253 9.60 17.04 -3.59
N LEU A 254 8.68 18.01 -3.67
CA LEU A 254 7.24 17.77 -3.58
C LEU A 254 6.66 17.05 -4.81
N PHE A 255 7.29 17.13 -5.98
CA PHE A 255 6.83 16.45 -7.20
C PHE A 255 7.29 15.00 -7.30
N LEU A 256 8.54 14.71 -6.91
CA LEU A 256 9.14 13.38 -7.04
C LEU A 256 8.34 12.30 -6.29
N GLY A 257 7.86 12.60 -5.08
CA GLY A 257 7.06 11.68 -4.28
C GLY A 257 5.75 11.24 -4.98
N PRO A 258 4.85 12.18 -5.32
CA PRO A 258 3.65 11.90 -6.12
C PRO A 258 3.93 11.23 -7.47
N TYR A 259 4.98 11.63 -8.17
CA TYR A 259 5.37 10.98 -9.42
C TYR A 259 5.71 9.50 -9.20
N PHE A 260 6.61 9.20 -8.26
CA PHE A 260 7.00 7.84 -7.92
C PHE A 260 5.80 7.00 -7.48
N MET A 261 4.96 7.55 -6.59
CA MET A 261 3.76 6.88 -6.10
C MET A 261 2.75 6.55 -7.21
N ALA A 262 2.50 7.49 -8.13
CA ALA A 262 1.59 7.25 -9.26
C ALA A 262 2.12 6.15 -10.19
N ARG A 263 3.40 6.22 -10.57
CA ARG A 263 4.02 5.23 -11.46
C ARG A 263 4.10 3.85 -10.82
N LEU A 264 4.48 3.78 -9.56
CA LEU A 264 4.53 2.52 -8.81
C LEU A 264 3.13 1.91 -8.65
N GLN A 265 2.12 2.72 -8.33
CA GLN A 265 0.74 2.23 -8.24
C GLN A 265 0.26 1.64 -9.57
N ASN A 266 0.50 2.34 -10.68
CA ASN A 266 0.12 1.84 -12.00
C ASN A 266 0.86 0.54 -12.34
N VAL A 267 2.16 0.45 -12.07
CA VAL A 267 2.91 -0.81 -12.29
C VAL A 267 2.33 -1.94 -11.45
N VAL A 268 2.10 -1.71 -10.15
CA VAL A 268 1.62 -2.77 -9.24
C VAL A 268 0.23 -3.26 -9.65
N TRP A 269 -0.74 -2.37 -9.84
CA TRP A 269 -2.11 -2.79 -10.16
C TRP A 269 -2.24 -3.35 -11.58
N ASN A 270 -1.56 -2.78 -12.58
CA ASN A 270 -1.65 -3.28 -13.96
C ASN A 270 -1.06 -4.70 -14.14
N HIS A 271 -0.26 -5.16 -13.18
CA HIS A 271 0.30 -6.50 -13.15
C HIS A 271 -0.28 -7.37 -12.03
N THR A 272 -1.34 -6.91 -11.37
CA THR A 272 -2.08 -7.71 -10.39
C THR A 272 -3.27 -8.36 -11.08
N THR A 273 -3.49 -9.64 -10.81
CA THR A 273 -4.68 -10.38 -11.22
C THR A 273 -5.31 -11.09 -10.02
N LEU A 274 -6.58 -11.44 -10.14
CA LEU A 274 -7.30 -12.31 -9.21
C LEU A 274 -8.01 -13.39 -10.04
N GLY A 275 -7.43 -14.59 -10.08
CA GLY A 275 -7.84 -15.60 -11.05
C GLY A 275 -7.81 -15.05 -12.48
N ALA A 276 -8.95 -15.11 -13.18
CA ALA A 276 -9.09 -14.57 -14.53
C ALA A 276 -9.28 -13.03 -14.59
N HIS A 277 -9.60 -12.37 -13.48
CA HIS A 277 -9.84 -10.92 -13.45
C HIS A 277 -8.53 -10.15 -13.40
N ARG A 278 -8.49 -9.00 -14.08
CA ARG A 278 -7.31 -8.12 -14.15
C ARG A 278 -7.61 -6.77 -13.55
N PHE A 279 -6.61 -6.12 -12.96
CA PHE A 279 -6.74 -4.75 -12.49
C PHE A 279 -6.08 -3.78 -13.48
N LYS A 280 -6.67 -2.61 -13.65
CA LYS A 280 -6.13 -1.48 -14.41
C LYS A 280 -6.09 -0.26 -13.51
N SER A 281 -4.96 0.42 -13.44
CA SER A 281 -4.79 1.67 -12.72
C SER A 281 -4.23 2.79 -13.61
N GLU A 282 -4.87 3.95 -13.52
CA GLU A 282 -4.61 5.12 -14.37
C GLU A 282 -4.32 6.37 -13.53
N VAL A 283 -3.53 6.22 -12.46
CA VAL A 283 -3.14 7.35 -11.62
C VAL A 283 -2.27 8.31 -12.43
N SER A 284 -2.68 9.57 -12.49
CA SER A 284 -1.95 10.67 -13.10
C SER A 284 -1.04 11.33 -12.07
N ALA A 285 0.27 11.32 -12.34
CA ALA A 285 1.26 12.00 -11.51
C ALA A 285 0.94 13.50 -11.34
N ARG A 286 0.47 14.17 -12.41
CA ARG A 286 0.11 15.60 -12.37
C ARG A 286 -1.08 15.87 -11.45
N LYS A 287 -2.17 15.09 -11.57
CA LYS A 287 -3.33 15.24 -10.69
C LYS A 287 -2.96 14.91 -9.24
N LEU A 288 -2.17 13.86 -9.02
CA LEU A 288 -1.70 13.49 -7.68
C LEU A 288 -0.84 14.61 -7.06
N PHE A 289 0.07 15.19 -7.83
CA PHE A 289 0.89 16.32 -7.39
C PHE A 289 0.02 17.51 -6.94
N TRP A 290 -0.98 17.91 -7.74
CA TRP A 290 -1.90 19.00 -7.35
C TRP A 290 -2.72 18.68 -6.10
N ILE A 291 -3.08 17.41 -5.89
CA ILE A 291 -3.72 16.98 -4.64
C ILE A 291 -2.76 17.16 -3.46
N TYR A 292 -1.50 16.75 -3.59
CA TYR A 292 -0.49 16.93 -2.54
C TYR A 292 -0.22 18.40 -2.22
N ILE A 293 -0.02 19.24 -3.24
CA ILE A 293 0.23 20.68 -3.08
C ILE A 293 -0.95 21.37 -2.40
N SER A 294 -2.16 21.17 -2.90
CA SER A 294 -3.35 21.79 -2.30
C SER A 294 -3.62 21.25 -0.88
N ASN A 295 -3.35 19.97 -0.61
CA ASN A 295 -3.44 19.43 0.74
C ASN A 295 -2.39 20.04 1.67
N ALA A 296 -1.14 20.22 1.22
CA ALA A 296 -0.08 20.82 2.02
C ALA A 296 -0.41 22.28 2.37
N ALA A 297 -0.89 23.06 1.40
CA ALA A 297 -1.34 24.44 1.65
C ALA A 297 -2.47 24.50 2.70
N LEU A 298 -3.50 23.65 2.56
CA LEU A 298 -4.60 23.61 3.51
C LEU A 298 -4.18 23.09 4.90
N LEU A 299 -3.23 22.15 4.96
CA LEU A 299 -2.66 21.69 6.23
C LEU A 299 -1.90 22.80 6.95
N LEU A 300 -1.13 23.61 6.22
CA LEU A 300 -0.43 24.77 6.78
C LEU A 300 -1.42 25.80 7.33
N VAL A 301 -2.43 26.18 6.54
CA VAL A 301 -3.46 27.16 6.94
C VAL A 301 -4.28 26.68 8.15
N THR A 302 -4.55 25.39 8.24
CA THR A 302 -5.39 24.82 9.31
C THR A 302 -4.61 24.25 10.49
N LEU A 303 -3.29 24.45 10.53
CA LEU A 303 -2.39 23.88 11.54
C LEU A 303 -2.60 22.37 11.75
N GLY A 304 -2.79 21.65 10.64
CA GLY A 304 -2.96 20.19 10.62
C GLY A 304 -4.40 19.68 10.70
N LEU A 305 -5.40 20.51 11.02
CA LEU A 305 -6.81 20.08 11.12
C LEU A 305 -7.40 19.59 9.79
N PHE A 306 -6.81 19.96 8.65
CA PHE A 306 -7.21 19.46 7.34
C PHE A 306 -6.77 18.00 7.04
N MET A 307 -5.99 17.36 7.91
CA MET A 307 -5.48 15.99 7.69
C MET A 307 -6.54 14.95 7.30
N PRO A 308 -7.71 14.83 7.96
CA PRO A 308 -8.74 13.87 7.56
C PRO A 308 -9.31 14.15 6.16
N PHE A 309 -9.51 15.42 5.78
CA PHE A 309 -9.95 15.78 4.44
C PHE A 309 -8.90 15.42 3.39
N ALA A 310 -7.62 15.67 3.67
CA ALA A 310 -6.52 15.28 2.80
C ALA A 310 -6.45 13.75 2.59
N LYS A 311 -6.64 12.96 3.66
CA LYS A 311 -6.69 11.48 3.60
C LYS A 311 -7.85 10.99 2.73
N VAL A 312 -9.04 11.55 2.90
CA VAL A 312 -10.23 11.22 2.08
C VAL A 312 -10.00 11.59 0.61
N ARG A 313 -9.51 12.80 0.31
CA ARG A 313 -9.20 13.24 -1.07
C ARG A 313 -8.20 12.31 -1.74
N LEU A 314 -7.14 11.94 -1.03
CA LEU A 314 -6.10 11.05 -1.54
C LEU A 314 -6.63 9.62 -1.75
N ALA A 315 -7.37 9.08 -0.79
CA ALA A 315 -7.97 7.75 -0.89
C ALA A 315 -8.94 7.67 -2.08
N ARG A 316 -9.86 8.65 -2.18
CA ARG A 316 -10.81 8.75 -3.29
C ARG A 316 -10.09 8.73 -4.63
N TYR A 317 -9.13 9.63 -4.83
CA TYR A 317 -8.41 9.72 -6.08
C TYR A 317 -7.65 8.43 -6.44
N LYS A 318 -6.95 7.82 -5.48
CA LYS A 318 -6.17 6.60 -5.73
C LYS A 318 -7.04 5.38 -5.98
N LEU A 319 -8.16 5.23 -5.26
CA LEU A 319 -9.08 4.12 -5.40
C LEU A 319 -9.88 4.23 -6.69
N GLU A 320 -10.47 5.40 -6.98
CA GLU A 320 -11.27 5.61 -8.20
C GLU A 320 -10.45 5.59 -9.50
N SER A 321 -9.13 5.67 -9.39
CA SER A 321 -8.21 5.43 -10.50
C SER A 321 -7.95 3.94 -10.76
N VAL A 322 -8.60 3.02 -10.05
CA VAL A 322 -8.50 1.56 -10.24
C VAL A 322 -9.81 1.00 -10.77
N THR A 323 -9.70 0.19 -11.83
CA THR A 323 -10.81 -0.54 -12.45
C THR A 323 -10.48 -2.03 -12.46
N LEU A 324 -11.41 -2.87 -12.01
CA LEU A 324 -11.35 -4.30 -12.22
C LEU A 324 -11.94 -4.62 -13.59
N LEU A 325 -11.17 -5.27 -14.46
CA LEU A 325 -11.62 -5.83 -15.71
C LEU A 325 -12.10 -7.26 -15.43
N ALA A 326 -13.40 -7.41 -15.21
CA ALA A 326 -13.97 -8.67 -14.75
C ALA A 326 -14.20 -9.64 -15.93
N ALA A 327 -13.45 -10.74 -15.97
CA ALA A 327 -13.64 -11.86 -16.88
C ALA A 327 -14.73 -12.86 -16.41
N GLY A 328 -15.80 -12.40 -15.76
CA GLY A 328 -16.85 -13.21 -15.16
C GLY A 328 -17.52 -12.55 -13.96
N SER A 329 -18.57 -13.16 -13.41
CA SER A 329 -19.23 -12.65 -12.20
C SER A 329 -18.38 -12.88 -10.94
N LEU A 330 -18.32 -11.86 -10.09
CA LEU A 330 -17.67 -11.93 -8.77
C LEU A 330 -18.44 -12.80 -7.78
N ASP A 331 -19.71 -13.12 -8.05
CA ASP A 331 -20.53 -13.99 -7.20
C ASP A 331 -20.06 -15.45 -7.21
N THR A 332 -19.33 -15.85 -8.26
CA THR A 332 -18.74 -17.19 -8.36
C THR A 332 -17.78 -17.49 -7.22
N PHE A 333 -17.10 -16.49 -6.66
CA PHE A 333 -16.21 -16.66 -5.51
C PHE A 333 -16.96 -17.03 -4.23
N VAL A 334 -18.15 -16.47 -4.03
CA VAL A 334 -18.97 -16.74 -2.84
C VAL A 334 -19.60 -18.13 -2.94
N ALA A 335 -20.08 -18.50 -4.13
CA ALA A 335 -20.67 -19.82 -4.38
C ALA A 335 -19.67 -20.97 -4.23
N GLY A 336 -18.40 -20.77 -4.63
CA GLY A 336 -17.37 -21.82 -4.49
C GLY A 336 -16.99 -22.16 -3.05
N GLU A 337 -17.12 -21.22 -2.12
CA GLU A 337 -16.79 -21.44 -0.70
C GLU A 337 -17.96 -22.11 0.05
N SER A 338 -19.22 -21.76 -0.24
CA SER A 338 -20.39 -22.39 0.40
C SER A 338 -20.48 -23.89 0.13
N THR A 339 -20.13 -24.34 -1.08
CA THR A 339 -20.03 -25.77 -1.42
C THR A 339 -18.92 -26.48 -0.63
N ARG A 340 -17.80 -25.81 -0.37
CA ARG A 340 -16.68 -26.39 0.39
C ARG A 340 -16.96 -26.45 1.88
N VAL A 341 -17.60 -25.42 2.43
CA VAL A 341 -18.05 -25.40 3.84
C VAL A 341 -19.15 -26.43 4.07
N GLY A 342 -20.02 -26.71 3.09
CA GLY A 342 -20.99 -27.81 3.17
C GLY A 342 -20.35 -29.21 3.25
N ALA A 343 -19.15 -29.39 2.67
CA ALA A 343 -18.43 -30.67 2.68
C ALA A 343 -17.43 -30.83 3.86
N LEU A 344 -17.00 -29.73 4.48
CA LEU A 344 -16.10 -29.70 5.65
C LEU A 344 -16.80 -29.31 6.95
N GLY A 345 -18.09 -28.95 6.89
CA GLY A 345 -18.88 -28.43 8.00
C GLY A 345 -19.06 -29.39 9.17
N ASP A 346 -18.78 -30.68 8.99
CA ASP A 346 -18.80 -31.69 10.06
C ASP A 346 -17.45 -31.94 10.74
N ALA A 347 -16.34 -31.34 10.28
CA ALA A 347 -14.99 -31.70 10.78
C ALA A 347 -14.09 -30.54 11.23
N ALA A 348 -14.49 -29.27 11.07
CA ALA A 348 -13.57 -28.13 11.18
C ALA A 348 -13.88 -27.10 12.30
N VAL A 349 -14.78 -27.41 13.23
CA VAL A 349 -15.17 -26.46 14.29
C VAL A 349 -14.11 -26.34 15.41
N ASP A 350 -13.24 -27.33 15.61
CA ASP A 350 -12.33 -27.38 16.77
C ASP A 350 -10.93 -26.76 16.58
N TRP A 351 -10.57 -26.27 15.38
CA TRP A 351 -9.17 -25.84 15.12
C TRP A 351 -8.92 -24.33 15.15
N TYR A 352 -9.96 -23.50 15.23
CA TYR A 352 -9.81 -22.04 15.16
C TYR A 352 -9.56 -21.35 16.52
N ASP A 353 -9.76 -22.05 17.65
CA ASP A 353 -9.62 -21.46 18.99
C ASP A 353 -8.22 -21.57 19.61
N ILE A 354 -7.27 -22.27 18.99
CA ILE A 354 -5.96 -22.54 19.60
C ILE A 354 -4.87 -21.51 19.22
N ASP A 355 -5.07 -20.69 18.18
CA ASP A 355 -3.97 -19.89 17.60
C ASP A 355 -4.01 -18.38 17.96
N ILE A 356 -4.77 -17.97 18.99
CA ILE A 356 -4.79 -16.59 19.51
C ILE A 356 -4.04 -16.47 20.85
N ALA A 357 -2.76 -16.85 20.86
CA ALA A 357 -1.82 -16.40 21.88
C ALA A 357 -0.37 -16.57 21.41
N LEU A 358 0.11 -15.69 20.52
CA LEU A 358 1.47 -15.13 20.57
C LEU A 358 1.60 -13.92 19.63
#